data_AF-A0A8J4W256-F1
#
_entry.id   AF-A0A8J4W256-F1
#
_cell.length_a   1.000
_cell.length_b   1.000
_cell.length_c   1.000
_cell.angle_alpha   90.00
_cell.angle_beta   90.00
_cell.angle_gamma   90.00
#
_symmetry.space_group_name_H-M   'P 1'
#
loop_
_entity.id
_entity.type
_entity.pdbx_description
1 polymer ?
#
loop_
_entity_poly.entity_id
_entity_poly.type
_entity_poly.pdbx_seq_one_letter_code
_entity_poly.pdbx_strand_id
1 'polypeptide(L)'
;MCFQVEIILSPPHSIYSKSLNMVGAYDSYIADAIGSHLLPSAVKPSHAVIICEESFHGISGMSFVISLTRPTLMFNLDAIHRLNAGNSKFAQGLETYLLSRDHTNLKSEFQLGNGKITVNCIENLPPVDLVLGEHLFLSVGDYFSRTKKSE
;
A
#
# COMPACT_ATOMS: atom_id res chain seq x y z
N MET A 1 -12.51 -16.97 -5.34
CA MET A 1 -11.49 -15.91 -5.38
C MET A 1 -12.21 -14.58 -5.39
N CYS A 2 -12.03 -13.75 -4.36
CA CYS A 2 -12.44 -12.36 -4.39
C CYS A 2 -11.19 -11.57 -4.81
N PHE A 3 -11.20 -10.93 -5.98
CA PHE A 3 -10.09 -10.08 -6.42
C PHE A 3 -10.13 -8.80 -5.58
N GLN A 4 -9.27 -8.70 -4.56
CA GLN A 4 -9.08 -7.43 -3.86
C GLN A 4 -8.34 -6.45 -4.78
N VAL A 5 -8.85 -5.23 -4.86
CA VAL A 5 -8.33 -4.13 -5.67
C VAL A 5 -8.33 -2.86 -4.82
N GLU A 6 -7.45 -1.93 -5.18
CA GLU A 6 -7.39 -0.61 -4.56
C GLU A 6 -7.70 0.46 -5.60
N ILE A 7 -8.39 1.52 -5.17
CA ILE A 7 -8.72 2.66 -6.05
C ILE A 7 -7.90 3.85 -5.61
N ILE A 8 -7.16 4.43 -6.56
CA ILE A 8 -6.28 5.56 -6.34
C ILE A 8 -6.76 6.75 -7.16
N LEU A 9 -6.95 7.89 -6.50
CA LEU A 9 -7.32 9.14 -7.14
C LEU A 9 -6.10 10.05 -7.31
N SER A 10 -5.83 10.45 -8.56
CA SER A 10 -4.76 11.38 -8.90
C SER A 10 -5.32 12.69 -9.47
N PRO A 11 -5.52 13.74 -8.66
CA PRO A 11 -5.86 15.07 -9.17
C PRO A 11 -4.61 15.84 -9.64
N PRO A 12 -4.75 16.85 -10.52
CA PRO A 12 -3.66 17.73 -10.92
C PRO A 12 -3.19 18.56 -9.73
N HIS A 13 -1.88 18.86 -9.71
CA HIS A 13 -1.19 19.57 -8.63
C HIS A 13 -1.86 20.88 -8.19
N SER A 14 -2.63 21.55 -9.06
CA SER A 14 -3.27 22.84 -8.78
C SER A 14 -4.60 22.77 -8.00
N ILE A 15 -5.23 21.58 -7.83
CA ILE A 15 -6.61 21.48 -7.27
C ILE A 15 -6.77 20.37 -6.21
N TYR A 16 -5.65 19.82 -5.71
CA TYR A 16 -5.58 18.65 -4.82
C TYR A 16 -6.65 18.62 -3.70
N SER A 17 -6.84 19.73 -2.96
CA SER A 17 -7.76 19.78 -1.81
C SER A 17 -9.26 19.76 -2.20
N LYS A 18 -9.65 20.36 -3.32
CA LYS A 18 -11.06 20.36 -3.76
C LYS A 18 -11.48 19.01 -4.33
N SER A 19 -10.58 18.35 -5.06
CA SER A 19 -10.82 17.02 -5.63
C SER A 19 -10.97 15.97 -4.52
N LEU A 20 -10.09 16.00 -3.51
CA LEU A 20 -10.18 15.10 -2.36
C LEU A 20 -11.48 15.28 -1.55
N ASN A 21 -11.95 16.51 -1.36
CA ASN A 21 -13.18 16.76 -0.61
C ASN A 21 -14.44 16.30 -1.37
N MET A 22 -14.51 16.51 -2.69
CA MET A 22 -15.66 16.09 -3.49
C MET A 22 -15.74 14.56 -3.61
N VAL A 23 -14.61 13.88 -3.83
CA VAL A 23 -14.62 12.41 -3.94
C VAL A 23 -14.67 11.74 -2.56
N GLY A 24 -14.16 12.40 -1.52
CA GLY A 24 -14.31 11.96 -0.13
C GLY A 24 -15.77 11.83 0.33
N ALA A 25 -16.70 12.59 -0.26
CA ALA A 25 -18.14 12.46 0.01
C ALA A 25 -18.72 11.10 -0.44
N TYR A 26 -18.04 10.40 -1.35
CA TYR A 26 -18.43 9.07 -1.84
C TYR A 26 -17.55 7.95 -1.29
N ASP A 27 -16.61 8.24 -0.39
CA ASP A 27 -15.66 7.26 0.14
C ASP A 27 -16.37 6.09 0.82
N SER A 28 -17.42 6.35 1.61
CA SER A 28 -18.20 5.27 2.26
C SER A 28 -18.90 4.39 1.24
N TYR A 29 -19.47 4.97 0.17
CA TYR A 29 -20.10 4.21 -0.90
C TYR A 29 -19.08 3.32 -1.64
N ILE A 30 -17.90 3.88 -1.94
CA ILE A 30 -16.81 3.15 -2.61
C ILE A 30 -16.30 2.01 -1.69
N ALA A 31 -16.10 2.29 -0.41
CA ALA A 31 -15.67 1.30 0.57
C ALA A 31 -16.69 0.17 0.72
N ASP A 32 -17.99 0.49 0.77
CA ASP A 32 -19.06 -0.51 0.84
C ASP A 32 -19.15 -1.36 -0.44
N ALA A 33 -18.96 -0.74 -1.61
CA ALA A 33 -19.08 -1.43 -2.90
C ALA A 33 -17.85 -2.28 -3.28
N ILE A 34 -16.65 -1.80 -2.96
CA ILE A 34 -15.37 -2.35 -3.47
C ILE A 34 -14.50 -2.92 -2.34
N GLY A 35 -14.84 -2.65 -1.08
CA GLY A 35 -14.11 -3.15 0.08
C GLY A 35 -12.79 -2.42 0.36
N SER A 36 -12.59 -1.25 -0.26
CA SER A 36 -11.41 -0.40 -0.05
C SER A 36 -11.80 1.07 -0.11
N HIS A 37 -11.20 1.88 0.77
CA HIS A 37 -11.33 3.33 0.73
C HIS A 37 -10.69 3.90 -0.54
N LEU A 38 -11.15 5.08 -0.93
CA LEU A 38 -10.47 5.84 -1.97
C LEU A 38 -9.14 6.37 -1.43
N LEU A 39 -8.05 6.00 -2.12
CA LEU A 39 -6.70 6.37 -1.70
C LEU A 39 -6.18 7.56 -2.50
N PRO A 40 -5.55 8.56 -1.86
CA PRO A 40 -4.87 9.61 -2.59
C PRO A 40 -3.63 9.08 -3.33
N SER A 41 -3.35 9.59 -4.52
CA SER A 41 -2.15 9.20 -5.29
C SER A 41 -0.83 9.41 -4.57
N ALA A 42 -0.78 10.31 -3.59
CA ALA A 42 0.39 10.57 -2.75
C ALA A 42 0.82 9.36 -1.91
N VAL A 43 -0.10 8.43 -1.61
CA VAL A 43 0.24 7.21 -0.87
C VAL A 43 0.58 6.03 -1.78
N LYS A 44 0.46 6.20 -3.11
CA LYS A 44 0.76 5.15 -4.08
C LYS A 44 2.27 4.94 -4.16
N PRO A 45 2.80 3.75 -3.83
CA PRO A 45 4.21 3.47 -4.02
C PRO A 45 4.56 3.38 -5.51
N SER A 46 5.84 3.62 -5.84
CA SER A 46 6.33 3.57 -7.23
C SER A 46 6.22 2.17 -7.85
N HIS A 47 6.28 1.12 -7.03
CA HIS A 47 6.14 -0.28 -7.45
C HIS A 47 4.70 -0.79 -7.51
N ALA A 48 3.69 0.07 -7.31
CA ALA A 48 2.29 -0.34 -7.42
C ALA A 48 1.95 -0.84 -8.83
N VAL A 49 1.35 -2.02 -8.92
CA VAL A 49 0.89 -2.59 -10.19
C VAL A 49 -0.50 -2.04 -10.52
N ILE A 50 -0.57 -1.28 -11.60
CA ILE A 50 -1.80 -0.70 -12.10
C ILE A 50 -2.46 -1.66 -13.08
N ILE A 51 -3.73 -2.00 -12.83
CA ILE A 51 -4.54 -2.88 -13.67
C ILE A 51 -5.24 -2.07 -14.76
N CYS A 52 -5.80 -0.92 -14.38
CA CYS A 52 -6.56 -0.05 -15.27
C CYS A 52 -6.46 1.40 -14.76
N GLU A 53 -6.48 2.37 -15.68
CA GLU A 53 -6.64 3.78 -15.35
C GLU A 53 -7.66 4.41 -16.29
N GLU A 54 -8.43 5.34 -15.77
CA GLU A 54 -9.33 6.17 -16.54
C GLU A 54 -9.11 7.65 -16.19
N SER A 55 -8.94 8.47 -17.23
CA SER A 55 -8.72 9.90 -17.11
C SER A 55 -10.02 10.65 -17.37
N PHE A 56 -10.38 11.52 -16.43
CA PHE A 56 -11.57 12.35 -16.49
C PHE A 56 -11.15 13.80 -16.67
N HIS A 57 -11.87 14.53 -17.53
CA HIS A 57 -11.61 15.93 -17.84
C HIS A 57 -12.91 16.74 -17.80
N GLY A 58 -12.83 17.99 -17.33
CA GLY A 58 -13.94 18.93 -17.33
C GLY A 58 -15.04 18.68 -16.29
N ILE A 59 -14.89 17.67 -15.41
CA ILE A 59 -15.87 17.35 -14.37
C ILE A 59 -15.83 18.43 -13.29
N SER A 60 -16.86 19.27 -13.23
CA SER A 60 -16.91 20.44 -12.32
C SER A 60 -15.66 21.34 -12.43
N GLY A 61 -15.10 21.47 -13.65
CA GLY A 61 -13.88 22.25 -13.90
C GLY A 61 -12.58 21.58 -13.43
N MET A 62 -12.63 20.29 -13.07
CA MET A 62 -11.47 19.50 -12.66
C MET A 62 -11.11 18.44 -13.70
N SER A 63 -9.86 17.97 -13.64
CA SER A 63 -9.44 16.72 -14.26
C SER A 63 -8.90 15.81 -13.16
N PHE A 64 -8.99 14.49 -13.30
CA PHE A 64 -8.39 13.54 -12.38
C PHE A 64 -8.26 12.17 -13.04
N VAL A 65 -7.39 11.32 -12.50
CA VAL A 65 -7.26 9.92 -12.92
C VAL A 65 -7.77 9.04 -11.79
N ILE A 66 -8.59 8.04 -12.14
CA ILE A 66 -8.94 6.93 -11.27
C ILE A 66 -8.12 5.74 -11.71
N SER A 67 -7.31 5.19 -10.81
CA SER A 67 -6.47 4.01 -11.07
C SER A 67 -6.96 2.84 -10.23
N LEU A 68 -7.16 1.69 -10.88
CA LEU A 68 -7.40 0.41 -10.22
C LEU A 68 -6.07 -0.31 -10.07
N THR A 69 -5.64 -0.59 -8.85
CA THR A 69 -4.34 -1.23 -8.58
C THR A 69 -4.51 -2.55 -7.82
N ARG A 70 -3.49 -3.41 -7.93
CA ARG A 70 -3.37 -4.55 -7.03
C ARG A 70 -3.04 -4.07 -5.61
N PRO A 71 -3.51 -4.74 -4.56
CA PRO A 71 -3.03 -4.55 -3.20
C PRO A 71 -1.51 -4.60 -3.17
N THR A 72 -0.89 -3.50 -2.78
CA THR A 72 0.56 -3.33 -2.85
C THR A 72 1.18 -3.21 -1.46
N LEU A 73 2.30 -3.91 -1.24
CA LEU A 73 3.04 -3.83 0.01
C LEU A 73 3.54 -2.40 0.26
N MET A 74 3.34 -1.92 1.48
CA MET A 74 3.91 -0.67 1.99
C MET A 74 4.90 -0.98 3.09
N PHE A 75 6.11 -0.43 3.01
CA PHE A 75 7.17 -0.64 3.99
C PHE A 75 7.29 0.56 4.93
N ASN A 76 7.47 0.28 6.21
CA ASN A 76 7.98 1.27 7.15
C ASN A 76 9.51 1.25 7.06
N LEU A 77 10.06 2.09 6.19
CA LEU A 77 11.49 2.08 5.87
C LEU A 77 12.37 2.28 7.11
N ASP A 78 11.97 3.14 8.05
CA ASP A 78 12.71 3.37 9.29
C ASP A 78 12.72 2.13 10.19
N ALA A 79 11.61 1.40 10.26
CA ALA A 79 11.53 0.17 11.05
C ALA A 79 12.30 -0.98 10.39
N ILE A 80 12.21 -1.13 9.07
CA ILE A 80 13.00 -2.09 8.29
C ILE A 80 14.50 -1.80 8.41
N HIS A 81 14.90 -0.52 8.38
CA HIS A 81 16.30 -0.13 8.52
C HIS A 81 16.84 -0.44 9.92
N ARG A 82 16.05 -0.17 10.97
CA ARG A 82 16.39 -0.57 12.36
C ARG A 82 16.48 -2.07 12.54
N LEU A 83 15.56 -2.83 11.93
CA LEU A 83 15.57 -4.30 11.96
C LEU A 83 16.87 -4.89 11.39
N ASN A 84 17.47 -4.20 10.41
CA ASN A 84 18.72 -4.58 9.78
C ASN A 84 19.95 -3.87 10.38
N ALA A 85 19.85 -3.37 11.62
CA ALA A 85 20.93 -2.66 12.33
C ALA A 85 21.54 -1.49 11.54
N GLY A 86 20.71 -0.80 10.73
CA GLY A 86 21.16 0.32 9.89
C GLY A 86 21.87 -0.09 8.60
N ASN A 87 21.89 -1.38 8.24
CA ASN A 87 22.50 -1.82 6.99
C ASN A 87 21.51 -1.66 5.82
N SER A 88 21.71 -0.62 5.01
CA SER A 88 20.83 -0.31 3.86
C SER A 88 20.78 -1.41 2.81
N LYS A 89 21.87 -2.16 2.60
CA LYS A 89 21.88 -3.26 1.62
C LYS A 89 21.00 -4.42 2.07
N PHE A 90 21.03 -4.70 3.38
CA PHE A 90 20.20 -5.73 4.00
C PHE A 90 18.73 -5.35 3.99
N ALA A 91 18.41 -4.10 4.33
CA ALA A 91 17.06 -3.54 4.19
C ALA A 91 16.54 -3.66 2.75
N GLN A 92 17.33 -3.21 1.76
CA GLN A 92 16.95 -3.29 0.34
C GLN A 92 16.79 -4.74 -0.15
N GLY A 93 17.66 -5.65 0.29
CA GLY A 93 17.55 -7.08 -0.03
C GLY A 93 16.26 -7.70 0.54
N LEU A 94 15.90 -7.32 1.77
CA LEU A 94 14.66 -7.75 2.42
C LEU A 94 13.43 -7.20 1.71
N GLU A 95 13.40 -5.92 1.36
CA GLU A 95 12.32 -5.29 0.58
C GLU A 95 12.15 -5.98 -0.77
N THR A 96 13.25 -6.20 -1.50
CA THR A 96 13.24 -6.88 -2.81
C THR A 96 12.70 -8.30 -2.68
N TYR A 97 13.14 -9.05 -1.66
CA TYR A 97 12.63 -10.37 -1.38
C TYR A 97 11.12 -10.33 -1.15
N LEU A 98 10.63 -9.46 -0.27
CA LEU A 98 9.20 -9.36 0.04
C LEU A 98 8.35 -8.95 -1.17
N LEU A 99 8.83 -8.01 -1.99
CA LEU A 99 8.15 -7.60 -3.23
C LEU A 99 8.09 -8.71 -4.29
N SER A 100 9.02 -9.67 -4.25
CA SER A 100 9.02 -10.82 -5.16
C SER A 100 8.05 -11.93 -4.74
N ARG A 101 7.53 -11.90 -3.51
CA ARG A 101 6.64 -12.93 -2.99
C ARG A 101 5.27 -12.85 -3.62
N ASP A 102 4.62 -14.01 -3.78
CA ASP A 102 3.19 -14.02 -4.05
C ASP A 102 2.45 -13.41 -2.85
N HIS A 103 1.60 -12.43 -3.14
CA HIS A 103 0.87 -11.67 -2.13
C HIS A 103 -0.07 -12.56 -1.30
N THR A 104 -0.72 -13.54 -1.93
CA THR A 104 -1.69 -14.43 -1.25
C THR A 104 -0.97 -15.35 -0.27
N ASN A 105 0.17 -15.90 -0.69
CA ASN A 105 1.02 -16.72 0.18
C ASN A 105 1.57 -15.89 1.34
N LEU A 106 2.12 -14.70 1.07
CA LEU A 106 2.65 -13.82 2.11
C LEU A 106 1.57 -13.43 3.14
N LYS A 107 0.36 -13.09 2.67
CA LYS A 107 -0.80 -12.84 3.54
C LYS A 107 -1.13 -14.04 4.42
N SER A 108 -1.14 -15.24 3.85
CA SER A 108 -1.44 -16.48 4.57
C SER A 108 -0.37 -16.80 5.62
N GLU A 109 0.91 -16.57 5.31
CA GLU A 109 2.02 -16.75 6.24
C GLU A 109 1.88 -15.84 7.47
N PHE A 110 1.57 -14.56 7.25
CA PHE A 110 1.30 -13.65 8.35
C PHE A 110 0.05 -14.04 9.16
N GLN A 111 -1.01 -14.53 8.52
CA GLN A 111 -2.20 -15.00 9.23
C GLN A 111 -1.88 -16.21 10.13
N LEU A 112 -1.15 -17.19 9.60
CA LEU A 112 -0.72 -18.38 10.35
C LEU A 112 0.22 -18.00 11.51
N GLY A 113 1.09 -17.02 11.30
CA GLY A 113 2.02 -16.50 12.31
C GLY A 113 1.44 -15.41 13.21
N ASN A 114 0.13 -15.23 13.25
CA ASN A 114 -0.56 -14.22 14.07
C ASN A 114 0.02 -12.80 13.92
N GLY A 115 0.21 -12.38 12.66
CA GLY A 115 0.78 -11.09 12.29
C GLY A 115 2.31 -11.05 12.24
N LYS A 116 3.01 -12.17 12.46
CA LYS A 116 4.48 -12.25 12.46
C LYS A 116 4.99 -13.34 11.51
N ILE A 117 6.10 -13.07 10.81
CA ILE A 117 6.86 -14.10 10.06
C ILE A 117 8.35 -13.94 10.32
N THR A 118 9.12 -15.02 10.13
CA THR A 118 10.58 -14.97 10.15
C THR A 118 11.11 -15.21 8.75
N VAL A 119 11.96 -14.32 8.25
CA VAL A 119 12.66 -14.48 6.97
C VAL A 119 14.08 -14.92 7.27
N ASN A 120 14.41 -16.17 6.92
CA ASN A 120 15.71 -16.80 7.18
C ASN A 120 16.35 -17.44 5.93
N CYS A 121 15.78 -17.18 4.75
CA CYS A 121 16.18 -17.80 3.49
C CYS A 121 16.97 -16.88 2.56
N ILE A 122 17.23 -15.62 2.95
CA ILE A 122 18.03 -14.69 2.16
C ILE A 122 19.50 -14.94 2.47
N GLU A 123 20.27 -15.32 1.45
CA GLU A 123 21.71 -15.59 1.61
C GLU A 123 22.44 -14.35 2.13
N ASN A 124 23.37 -14.56 3.08
CA ASN A 124 24.16 -13.49 3.71
C ASN A 124 23.35 -12.47 4.52
N LEU A 125 22.05 -12.70 4.73
CA LEU A 125 21.21 -11.92 5.63
C LEU A 125 20.95 -12.72 6.92
N PRO A 126 21.13 -12.14 8.11
CA PRO A 126 20.69 -12.79 9.34
C PRO A 126 19.16 -12.99 9.32
N PRO A 127 18.63 -14.00 10.03
CA PRO A 127 17.19 -14.15 10.19
C PRO A 127 16.55 -12.89 10.77
N VAL A 128 15.46 -12.42 10.15
CA VAL A 128 14.74 -11.23 10.57
C VAL A 128 13.28 -11.54 10.84
N ASP A 129 12.77 -11.01 11.94
CA ASP A 129 11.38 -11.15 12.35
C ASP A 129 10.56 -9.95 11.86
N LEU A 130 9.61 -10.19 10.98
CA LEU A 130 8.71 -9.19 10.42
C LEU A 130 7.37 -9.21 11.14
N VAL A 131 6.82 -8.02 11.41
CA VAL A 131 5.53 -7.83 12.09
C VAL A 131 4.66 -6.93 11.23
N LEU A 132 3.43 -7.39 10.94
CA LEU A 132 2.43 -6.59 10.23
C LEU A 132 2.02 -5.36 11.04
N GLY A 133 1.89 -4.23 10.36
CA GLY A 133 1.52 -2.95 10.97
C GLY A 133 2.68 -2.23 11.66
N GLU A 134 3.85 -2.86 11.76
CA GLU A 134 5.07 -2.28 12.32
C GLU A 134 6.17 -2.15 11.26
N HIS A 135 6.53 -3.28 10.62
CA HIS A 135 7.57 -3.34 9.59
C HIS A 135 7.00 -3.15 8.18
N LEU A 136 5.83 -3.72 7.90
CA LEU A 136 5.14 -3.54 6.63
C LEU A 136 3.62 -3.66 6.76
N PHE A 137 2.92 -3.27 5.71
CA PHE A 137 1.50 -3.41 5.51
C PHE A 137 1.25 -4.18 4.22
N LEU A 138 0.23 -5.02 4.20
CA LEU A 138 -0.07 -5.84 3.02
C LEU A 138 -0.69 -5.00 1.90
N SER A 139 -1.35 -3.89 2.21
CA SER A 139 -1.98 -3.02 1.23
C SER A 139 -1.69 -1.54 1.53
N VAL A 140 -1.85 -0.69 0.51
CA VAL A 140 -1.75 0.76 0.67
C VAL A 140 -2.90 1.26 1.54
N GLY A 141 -4.09 0.64 1.42
CA GLY A 141 -5.25 0.92 2.25
C GLY A 141 -5.02 0.65 3.74
N ASP A 142 -4.37 -0.45 4.09
CA ASP A 142 -4.02 -0.76 5.49
C ASP A 142 -3.07 0.29 6.07
N TYR A 143 -2.05 0.68 5.29
CA TYR A 143 -1.10 1.72 5.67
C TYR A 143 -1.81 3.07 5.89
N PHE A 144 -2.62 3.49 4.93
CA PHE A 144 -3.35 4.76 4.98
C PHE A 144 -4.35 4.82 6.14
N SER A 145 -5.05 3.73 6.40
CA SER A 145 -6.00 3.63 7.52
C SER A 145 -5.29 3.69 8.87
N ARG A 146 -4.05 3.20 8.96
CA ARG A 146 -3.23 3.28 10.16
C ARG A 146 -2.73 4.70 10.39
N THR A 147 -2.22 5.37 9.36
CA THR A 147 -1.67 6.72 9.48
C THR A 147 -2.73 7.77 9.76
N LYS A 148 -3.94 7.62 9.20
CA LYS A 148 -5.10 8.47 9.53
C LYS A 148 -5.57 8.38 10.99
N LYS A 149 -5.36 7.24 11.65
CA LYS A 149 -5.76 7.05 13.06
C LYS A 149 -4.75 7.63 14.05
N SER A 150 -3.56 8.01 13.59
CA SER A 150 -2.48 8.60 14.39
C SER A 150 -2.42 10.12 14.32
N GLU A 151 -3.32 10.76 13.57
CA GLU A 151 -3.62 12.20 13.60
C GLU A 151 -4.83 12.48 14.51
#